data_AF-A0A2G8LEL8-F1
#
_entry.id   AF-A0A2G8LEL8-F1
#
_cell.length_a   1.000
_cell.length_b   1.000
_cell.length_c   1.000
_cell.angle_alpha   90.00
_cell.angle_beta   90.00
_cell.angle_gamma   90.00
#
_symmetry.space_group_name_H-M   'P 1'
#
loop_
_entity.id
_entity.type
_entity.pdbx_description
1 polymer ?
#
loop_
_entity_poly.entity_id
_entity_poly.type
_entity_poly.pdbx_seq_one_letter_code
_entity_poly.pdbx_strand_id
1 'polypeptide(L)'
;MTKTDEDDKKSPVDGHDDNRNSLGGKVRKQGGRKGKRASKAIDQKTKLERSRQSARECRARKKEKYQLLEEMVEGKEKDVLDLRKQLESLKKQLSNGVLPKPEDILPVVKEQPSEDQVNLEKNS
;
A
#
# COMPACT_ATOMS: atom_id res chain seq x y z
N MET A 1 -21.55 -46.64 -39.02
CA MET A 1 -20.73 -46.17 -37.87
C MET A 1 -21.02 -44.68 -37.65
N THR A 2 -20.78 -44.21 -36.44
CA THR A 2 -21.50 -43.15 -35.70
C THR A 2 -21.34 -41.70 -36.19
N LYS A 3 -22.42 -40.94 -36.03
CA LYS A 3 -22.50 -39.46 -36.04
C LYS A 3 -21.76 -38.88 -34.83
N THR A 4 -21.22 -37.67 -34.95
CA THR A 4 -21.38 -36.58 -33.98
C THR A 4 -20.94 -35.27 -34.63
N ASP A 5 -21.92 -34.41 -34.87
CA ASP A 5 -21.77 -32.98 -35.08
C ASP A 5 -21.38 -32.37 -33.73
N GLU A 6 -20.22 -31.70 -33.65
CA GLU A 6 -19.82 -30.98 -32.44
C GLU A 6 -20.55 -29.63 -32.39
N ASP A 7 -21.32 -29.46 -31.32
CA ASP A 7 -22.18 -28.32 -31.03
C ASP A 7 -21.43 -26.98 -30.94
N ASP A 8 -21.78 -26.03 -31.79
CA ASP A 8 -21.52 -24.60 -31.62
C ASP A 8 -22.42 -24.04 -30.48
N LYS A 9 -22.05 -24.36 -29.23
CA LYS A 9 -22.71 -23.83 -28.02
C LYS A 9 -22.33 -22.36 -27.86
N LYS A 10 -23.11 -21.49 -28.50
CA LYS A 10 -23.27 -20.08 -28.11
C LYS A 10 -23.70 -20.03 -26.63
N SER A 11 -22.74 -19.78 -25.74
CA SER A 11 -23.03 -19.55 -24.33
C SER A 11 -23.85 -18.26 -24.17
N PRO A 12 -24.93 -18.25 -23.38
CA PRO A 12 -25.63 -17.03 -23.02
C PRO A 12 -24.70 -16.16 -22.17
N VAL A 13 -24.42 -14.94 -22.63
CA VAL A 13 -23.72 -13.93 -21.81
C VAL A 13 -24.64 -13.55 -20.65
N ASP A 14 -24.32 -14.07 -19.47
CA ASP A 14 -24.96 -13.71 -18.21
C ASP A 14 -24.88 -12.20 -17.99
N GLY A 15 -26.05 -11.55 -17.97
CA GLY A 15 -26.16 -10.14 -17.62
C GLY A 15 -25.65 -9.91 -16.21
N HIS A 16 -24.57 -9.15 -16.07
CA HIS A 16 -24.12 -8.64 -14.78
C HIS A 16 -25.10 -7.59 -14.28
N ASP A 17 -25.98 -8.00 -13.37
CA ASP A 17 -26.88 -7.14 -12.61
C ASP A 17 -26.08 -6.46 -11.49
N ASP A 18 -25.49 -5.30 -11.79
CA ASP A 18 -24.82 -4.43 -10.81
C ASP A 18 -25.85 -3.68 -9.97
N ASN A 19 -26.56 -4.38 -9.08
CA ASN A 19 -27.35 -3.71 -8.04
C ASN A 19 -27.44 -4.51 -6.74
N ARG A 20 -26.29 -4.82 -6.14
CA ARG A 20 -26.21 -5.38 -4.79
C ARG A 20 -26.13 -4.27 -3.74
N ASN A 21 -27.23 -3.53 -3.56
CA ASN A 21 -27.43 -2.63 -2.43
C ASN A 21 -27.77 -3.46 -1.18
N SER A 22 -26.75 -3.99 -0.53
CA SER A 22 -26.86 -4.81 0.68
C SER A 22 -26.77 -3.95 1.94
N LEU A 23 -27.88 -3.37 2.39
CA LEU A 23 -28.15 -3.06 3.82
C LEU A 23 -29.68 -3.02 4.00
N GLY A 24 -30.17 -3.76 4.99
CA GLY A 24 -31.56 -4.21 5.13
C GLY A 24 -32.67 -3.15 5.12
N GLY A 25 -33.85 -3.58 4.70
CA GLY A 25 -35.05 -2.73 4.73
C GLY A 25 -36.17 -3.31 3.89
N LYS A 26 -37.25 -3.69 4.55
CA LYS A 26 -38.44 -4.40 4.07
C LYS A 26 -39.28 -3.51 3.10
N VAL A 27 -39.96 -4.15 2.12
CA VAL A 27 -41.30 -3.79 1.58
C VAL A 27 -41.46 -2.88 0.31
N ARG A 28 -42.20 -3.47 -0.67
CA ARG A 28 -43.17 -2.94 -1.68
C ARG A 28 -42.73 -2.45 -3.07
N LYS A 29 -43.03 -3.34 -4.03
CA LYS A 29 -43.75 -3.22 -5.32
C LYS A 29 -44.02 -1.82 -5.91
N GLN A 30 -43.57 -1.71 -7.15
CA GLN A 30 -43.84 -0.75 -8.25
C GLN A 30 -44.97 0.26 -8.06
N GLY A 31 -44.63 1.54 -8.25
CA GLY A 31 -45.54 2.65 -8.53
C GLY A 31 -44.75 3.84 -9.09
N GLY A 32 -45.11 4.31 -10.29
CA GLY A 32 -44.31 5.21 -11.11
C GLY A 32 -44.07 6.62 -10.56
N ARG A 33 -42.95 7.22 -11.00
CA ARG A 33 -42.76 8.66 -11.27
C ARG A 33 -41.45 8.87 -12.04
N LYS A 34 -41.55 8.97 -13.38
CA LYS A 34 -40.52 9.54 -14.26
C LYS A 34 -40.37 11.02 -13.88
N GLY A 35 -39.38 11.34 -13.03
CA GLY A 35 -39.14 12.74 -12.61
C GLY A 35 -37.98 13.00 -11.66
N LYS A 36 -37.20 11.98 -11.27
CA LYS A 36 -36.05 12.11 -10.33
C LYS A 36 -34.74 11.54 -10.89
N ARG A 37 -34.44 11.78 -12.18
CA ARG A 37 -33.21 11.25 -12.82
C ARG A 37 -32.00 12.17 -12.65
N ALA A 38 -32.18 13.48 -12.63
CA ALA A 38 -31.06 14.43 -12.55
C ALA A 38 -30.34 14.41 -11.18
N SER A 39 -31.09 14.41 -10.06
CA SER A 39 -30.50 14.37 -8.71
C SER A 39 -29.84 13.03 -8.38
N LYS A 40 -30.36 11.92 -8.92
CA LYS A 40 -29.72 10.59 -8.80
C LYS A 40 -28.48 10.43 -9.68
N ALA A 41 -28.47 11.02 -10.88
CA ALA A 41 -27.30 10.98 -11.76
C ALA A 41 -26.12 11.80 -11.19
N ILE A 42 -26.40 12.94 -10.54
CA ILE A 42 -25.39 13.73 -9.82
C ILE A 42 -24.84 12.92 -8.63
N ASP A 43 -25.70 12.28 -7.83
CA ASP A 43 -25.27 11.40 -6.73
C ASP A 43 -24.45 10.19 -7.23
N GLN A 44 -24.82 9.59 -8.36
CA GLN A 44 -24.04 8.52 -8.99
C GLN A 44 -22.67 8.99 -9.46
N LYS A 45 -22.59 10.14 -10.14
CA LYS A 45 -21.30 10.73 -10.56
C LYS A 45 -20.41 11.03 -9.35
N THR A 46 -20.97 11.59 -8.29
CA THR A 46 -20.25 11.87 -7.04
C THR A 46 -19.77 10.61 -6.34
N LYS A 47 -20.60 9.56 -6.27
CA LYS A 47 -20.22 8.25 -5.70
C LYS A 47 -19.08 7.60 -6.49
N LEU A 48 -19.17 7.60 -7.82
CA LEU A 48 -18.12 7.06 -8.68
C LEU A 48 -16.81 7.84 -8.50
N GLU A 49 -16.88 9.16 -8.41
CA GLU A 49 -15.68 9.98 -8.20
C GLU A 49 -15.05 9.75 -6.83
N ARG A 50 -15.87 9.63 -5.77
CA ARG A 50 -15.40 9.25 -4.43
C ARG A 50 -14.72 7.87 -4.43
N SER A 51 -15.30 6.88 -5.11
CA SER A 51 -14.72 5.54 -5.21
C SER A 51 -13.37 5.56 -5.95
N ARG A 52 -13.31 6.30 -7.07
CA ARG A 52 -12.06 6.50 -7.82
C ARG A 52 -10.99 7.17 -6.96
N GLN A 53 -11.36 8.21 -6.23
CA GLN A 53 -10.46 8.94 -5.37
C GLN A 53 -9.92 8.04 -4.25
N SER A 54 -10.78 7.29 -3.56
CA SER A 54 -10.34 6.33 -2.54
C SER A 54 -9.42 5.24 -3.10
N ALA A 55 -9.65 4.78 -4.34
CA ALA A 55 -8.76 3.84 -5.01
C ALA A 55 -7.39 4.45 -5.33
N ARG A 56 -7.34 5.73 -5.75
CA ARG A 56 -6.09 6.47 -5.96
C ARG A 56 -5.32 6.66 -4.65
N GLU A 57 -6.00 7.09 -3.60
CA GLU A 57 -5.42 7.27 -2.26
C GLU A 57 -4.89 5.96 -1.70
N CYS A 58 -5.59 4.84 -1.92
CA CYS A 58 -5.09 3.53 -1.53
C CYS A 58 -3.75 3.20 -2.20
N ARG A 59 -3.63 3.47 -3.51
CA ARG A 59 -2.38 3.27 -4.25
C ARG A 59 -1.28 4.22 -3.79
N ALA A 60 -1.60 5.51 -3.60
CA ALA A 60 -0.66 6.52 -3.15
C ALA A 60 -0.10 6.17 -1.76
N ARG A 61 -0.97 5.80 -0.80
CA ARG A 61 -0.56 5.35 0.54
C ARG A 61 0.32 4.11 0.51
N LYS A 62 -0.02 3.13 -0.35
CA LYS A 62 0.81 1.93 -0.51
C LYS A 62 2.20 2.29 -1.05
N LYS A 63 2.27 3.21 -2.02
CA LYS A 63 3.55 3.69 -2.58
C LYS A 63 4.39 4.39 -1.51
N GLU A 64 3.82 5.38 -0.82
CA GLU A 64 4.51 6.13 0.23
C GLU A 64 5.01 5.21 1.36
N LYS A 65 4.18 4.25 1.78
CA LYS A 65 4.58 3.25 2.78
C LYS A 65 5.80 2.45 2.35
N TYR A 66 5.84 1.98 1.10
CA TYR A 66 7.00 1.24 0.64
C TYR A 66 8.23 2.10 0.45
N GLN A 67 8.07 3.36 0.02
CA GLN A 67 9.19 4.31 -0.07
C GLN A 67 9.85 4.52 1.29
N LEU A 68 9.05 4.77 2.33
CA LEU A 68 9.58 4.90 3.70
C LEU A 68 10.27 3.61 4.16
N LEU A 69 9.66 2.44 3.93
CA LEU A 69 10.27 1.17 4.30
C LEU A 69 11.59 0.91 3.56
N GLU A 70 11.67 1.28 2.29
CA GLU A 70 12.88 1.20 1.47
C GLU A 70 13.97 2.10 2.03
N GLU A 71 13.67 3.37 2.33
CA GLU A 71 14.60 4.30 2.98
C GLU A 71 15.12 3.77 4.33
N MET A 72 14.25 3.19 5.15
CA MET A 72 14.64 2.58 6.44
C MET A 72 15.56 1.38 6.26
N VAL A 73 15.28 0.52 5.28
CA VAL A 73 16.12 -0.64 4.97
C VAL A 73 17.47 -0.19 4.46
N GLU A 74 17.51 0.74 3.50
CA GLU A 74 18.75 1.30 2.99
C GLU A 74 19.61 1.96 4.08
N GLY A 75 18.99 2.69 5.00
CA GLY A 75 19.69 3.31 6.14
C GLY A 75 20.36 2.25 7.02
N LYS A 76 19.62 1.21 7.39
CA LYS A 76 20.16 0.10 8.19
C LYS A 76 21.25 -0.67 7.46
N GLU A 77 21.11 -0.90 6.16
CA GLU A 77 22.14 -1.57 5.36
C GLU A 77 23.45 -0.76 5.33
N LYS A 78 23.36 0.57 5.18
CA LYS A 78 24.51 1.48 5.27
C LYS A 78 25.17 1.41 6.64
N ASP A 79 24.39 1.50 7.72
CA ASP A 79 24.91 1.41 9.09
C ASP A 79 25.61 0.06 9.33
N VAL A 80 25.03 -1.05 8.88
CA VAL A 80 25.65 -2.39 8.99
C VAL A 80 26.96 -2.46 8.23
N LEU A 81 27.04 -1.89 7.02
CA LEU A 81 28.27 -1.87 6.24
C LEU A 81 29.35 -1.05 6.93
N ASP A 82 29.02 0.11 7.50
CA ASP A 82 29.98 0.95 8.18
C ASP A 82 30.47 0.33 9.49
N LEU A 83 29.59 -0.29 10.27
CA LEU A 83 29.97 -1.08 11.44
C LEU A 83 30.89 -2.25 11.09
N ARG A 84 30.64 -2.94 9.97
CA ARG A 84 31.52 -4.02 9.50
C ARG A 84 32.91 -3.51 9.12
N LYS A 85 33.02 -2.37 8.44
CA LYS A 85 34.31 -1.74 8.11
C LYS A 85 35.07 -1.31 9.36
N GLN A 86 34.37 -0.70 10.33
CA GLN A 86 34.97 -0.32 11.62
C GLN A 86 35.52 -1.55 12.34
N LEU A 87 34.74 -2.63 12.41
CA LEU A 87 35.15 -3.89 13.03
C LEU A 87 36.39 -4.48 12.33
N GLU A 88 36.44 -4.46 11.00
CA GLU A 88 37.60 -4.91 10.23
C GLU A 88 38.86 -4.07 10.54
N SER A 89 38.71 -2.75 10.60
CA SER A 89 39.80 -1.84 10.99
C SER A 89 40.33 -2.11 12.40
N LEU A 90 39.42 -2.28 13.37
CA LEU A 90 39.76 -2.60 14.75
C LEU A 90 40.49 -3.95 14.87
N LYS A 91 40.03 -4.97 14.12
CA LYS A 91 40.71 -6.27 14.04
C LYS A 91 42.14 -6.12 13.51
N LYS A 92 42.33 -5.30 12.48
CA LYS A 92 43.65 -5.04 11.89
C LYS A 92 44.57 -4.28 12.85
N GLN A 93 44.04 -3.29 13.59
CA GLN A 93 44.82 -2.59 14.61
C GLN A 93 45.29 -3.56 15.70
N LEU A 94 44.37 -4.40 16.21
CA LEU A 94 44.68 -5.39 17.22
C LEU A 94 45.69 -6.44 16.73
N SER A 95 45.57 -6.91 15.48
CA SER A 95 46.56 -7.83 14.90
C SER A 95 47.94 -7.21 14.77
N ASN A 96 48.01 -5.89 14.59
CA ASN A 96 49.26 -5.14 14.53
C ASN A 96 49.80 -4.75 15.91
N GLY A 97 49.15 -5.19 17.00
CA GLY A 97 49.53 -4.84 18.37
C GLY A 97 49.20 -3.40 18.77
N VAL A 98 48.40 -2.69 17.97
CA VAL A 98 47.96 -1.32 18.26
C VAL A 98 46.63 -1.40 19.02
N LEU A 99 46.60 -0.83 20.22
CA LEU A 99 45.36 -0.71 20.99
C LEU A 99 44.44 0.33 20.33
N PRO A 100 43.19 -0.03 19.99
CA PRO A 100 42.23 0.91 19.40
C PRO A 100 41.84 2.00 20.41
N LYS A 101 41.64 3.22 19.93
CA LYS A 101 41.23 4.33 20.79
C LYS A 101 39.74 4.20 21.15
N PRO A 102 39.30 4.72 22.31
CA PRO A 102 37.89 4.72 22.68
C PRO A 102 36.98 5.38 21.62
N GLU A 103 37.50 6.40 20.93
CA GLU A 103 36.83 7.11 19.83
C GLU A 103 36.50 6.19 18.64
N ASP A 104 37.36 5.19 18.36
CA ASP A 104 37.21 4.25 17.23
C ASP A 104 36.17 3.15 17.51
N ILE A 105 35.76 3.00 18.77
CA ILE A 105 34.86 1.92 19.25
C ILE A 105 33.43 2.45 19.47
N LEU A 106 33.22 3.78 19.41
CA LEU A 106 31.93 4.37 19.75
C LEU A 106 30.80 3.76 18.89
N PRO A 107 29.79 3.16 19.53
CA PRO A 107 28.62 2.72 18.82
C PRO A 107 27.88 3.98 18.40
N VAL A 108 28.02 4.37 17.13
CA VAL A 108 27.11 5.30 16.47
C VAL A 108 25.78 4.54 16.27
N VAL A 109 25.12 4.20 17.38
CA VAL A 109 23.68 3.98 17.36
C VAL A 109 23.12 5.38 17.26
N LYS A 110 22.98 5.87 16.03
CA LYS A 110 22.10 7.02 15.78
C LYS A 110 20.75 6.60 16.32
N GLU A 111 20.30 7.23 17.41
CA GLU A 111 18.93 7.10 17.86
C GLU A 111 18.04 7.40 16.66
N GLN A 112 17.35 6.37 16.17
CA GLN A 112 16.33 6.55 15.15
C GLN A 112 15.27 7.44 15.79
N PRO A 113 14.87 8.57 15.18
CA PRO A 113 13.77 9.34 15.71
C PRO A 113 12.57 8.40 15.83
N SER A 114 11.98 8.36 17.03
CA SER A 114 10.80 7.56 17.30
C SER A 114 9.74 7.83 16.24
N GLU A 115 8.98 6.80 15.86
CA GLU A 115 7.91 6.88 14.83
C GLU A 115 6.89 8.00 15.12
N ASP A 116 6.84 8.48 16.36
CA ASP A 116 6.01 9.58 16.83
C ASP A 116 6.49 10.98 16.36
N GLN A 117 7.79 11.19 16.08
CA GLN A 117 8.32 12.51 15.71
C GLN A 117 8.09 12.85 14.22
N VAL A 118 8.29 11.88 13.33
CA VAL A 118 8.09 12.05 11.88
C VAL A 118 6.62 12.27 11.49
N ASN A 119 5.68 11.85 12.35
CA ASN A 119 4.24 12.06 12.13
C ASN A 119 3.73 13.42 12.61
N LEU A 120 4.48 14.15 13.46
CA LEU A 120 4.06 15.45 13.97
C LEU A 120 4.48 16.61 13.05
N GLU A 121 5.66 16.53 12.42
CA GLU A 121 6.14 17.55 11.48
C GLU A 121 5.38 17.60 10.15
N LYS A 122 4.82 16.46 9.69
CA LYS A 122 4.08 16.40 8.43
C LYS A 122 2.61 16.85 8.55
N ASN A 123 2.12 17.09 9.77
CA ASN A 123 0.73 17.46 10.06
C ASN A 123 0.59 18.87 10.70
N SER A 124 1.65 19.69 10.68
CA SER A 124 1.62 21.11 11.11
C SER A 124 1.65 22.06 9.93
#